data_AF-A0A8S9YP48-F1
#
_entry.id   AF-A0A8S9YP48-F1
#
_cell.length_a   1.000
_cell.length_b   1.000
_cell.length_c   1.000
_cell.angle_alpha   90.00
_cell.angle_beta   90.00
_cell.angle_gamma   90.00
#
_symmetry.space_group_name_H-M   'P 1'
#
loop_
_entity.id
_entity.type
_entity.pdbx_description
1 polymer ?
#
loop_
_entity_poly.entity_id
_entity_poly.type
_entity_poly.pdbx_seq_one_letter_code
_entity_poly.pdbx_strand_id
1 'polypeptide(L)'
;MAIGHNRVYYHTRSVQPIRACEFDFDSEAEDAPDWLRQHYQRKVEEFTDVNQGEKQIMQLWNALLLSIGPSELVVCDTQLVNLAAYFLHCYAQSIHRRRLRNNLILHFANLVDYGLLSAGQLRQLMSMYDSLVLSTGLVQQS
;
A
#
# COMPACT_ATOMS: atom_id res chain seq x y z
N MET A 1 27.96 13.96 38.69
CA MET A 1 27.41 12.92 37.81
C MET A 1 25.96 12.68 38.18
N ALA A 2 25.05 13.17 37.34
CA ALA A 2 23.69 12.65 37.12
C ALA A 2 23.09 13.53 36.02
N ILE A 3 23.48 13.27 34.77
CA ILE A 3 22.89 13.93 33.60
C ILE A 3 21.68 13.06 33.26
N GLY A 4 20.51 13.39 33.82
CA GLY A 4 19.29 12.60 33.63
C GLY A 4 18.04 13.42 33.90
N HIS A 5 17.06 13.30 33.02
CA HIS A 5 15.77 14.00 33.10
C HIS A 5 14.98 13.54 34.34
N ASN A 6 14.71 14.45 35.29
CA ASN A 6 13.93 14.15 36.50
C ASN A 6 12.40 14.36 36.29
N ARG A 7 11.94 14.22 35.04
CA ARG A 7 10.55 14.45 34.62
C ARG A 7 9.87 13.10 34.43
N VAL A 8 8.67 12.95 35.00
CA VAL A 8 7.80 11.81 34.67
C VAL A 8 7.15 12.08 33.32
N TYR A 9 7.34 11.16 32.38
CA TYR A 9 6.69 11.18 31.06
C TYR A 9 5.51 10.21 31.05
N TYR A 10 4.57 10.45 30.15
CA TYR A 10 3.35 9.66 30.03
C TYR A 10 3.16 9.27 28.56
N HIS A 11 2.67 8.04 28.33
CA HIS A 11 2.24 7.54 27.02
C HIS A 11 1.12 8.43 26.47
N THR A 12 1.18 8.80 25.19
CA THR A 12 0.27 9.75 24.53
C THR A 12 -1.15 9.19 24.40
N ARG A 13 -1.28 7.90 24.09
CA ARG A 13 -2.60 7.25 23.86
C ARG A 13 -3.22 6.78 25.17
N SER A 14 -2.44 6.23 26.10
CA SER A 14 -2.97 5.63 27.34
C SER A 14 -2.90 6.53 28.57
N VAL A 15 -2.12 7.62 28.52
CA VAL A 15 -1.84 8.54 29.65
C VAL A 15 -1.21 7.81 30.84
N GLN A 16 -0.64 6.62 30.64
CA GLN A 16 0.06 5.88 31.67
C GLN A 16 1.51 6.37 31.83
N PRO A 17 2.09 6.37 33.04
CA PRO A 17 3.47 6.81 33.24
C PRO A 17 4.45 5.87 32.54
N ILE A 18 5.39 6.43 31.79
CA ILE A 18 6.44 5.71 31.06
C ILE A 18 7.50 5.21 32.06
N ARG A 19 7.82 3.92 31.99
CA ARG A 19 8.88 3.33 32.82
C ARG A 19 10.25 3.59 32.20
N ALA A 20 11.30 3.65 33.02
CA ALA A 20 12.66 3.89 32.55
C ALA A 20 13.14 2.85 31.51
N CYS A 21 12.64 1.61 31.57
CA CYS A 21 12.94 0.55 30.59
C CYS A 21 12.21 0.69 29.25
N GLU A 22 11.19 1.53 29.18
CA GLU A 22 10.37 1.79 27.98
C GLU A 22 10.83 3.05 27.24
N PHE A 23 11.79 3.80 27.81
CA PHE A 23 12.17 5.12 27.32
C PHE A 23 12.84 5.09 25.95
N ASP A 24 13.52 3.99 25.62
CA ASP A 24 14.22 3.80 24.34
C ASP A 24 13.30 3.23 23.24
N PHE A 25 12.04 2.92 23.55
CA PHE A 25 11.09 2.34 22.62
C PHE A 25 9.73 3.05 22.69
N ASP A 26 9.46 3.89 21.69
CA ASP A 26 8.13 4.51 21.55
C ASP A 26 7.14 3.48 20.98
N SER A 27 6.39 2.83 21.87
CA SER A 27 5.34 1.87 21.50
C SER A 27 4.17 2.50 20.72
N GLU A 28 4.10 3.82 20.61
CA GLU A 28 3.01 4.55 19.96
C GLU A 28 3.40 5.11 18.59
N ALA A 29 4.65 4.93 18.17
CA ALA A 29 5.15 5.22 16.83
C ALA A 29 4.63 4.19 15.82
N GLU A 30 3.31 4.16 15.62
CA GLU A 30 2.69 3.40 14.53
C GLU A 30 2.67 4.22 13.25
N ASP A 31 3.50 3.80 12.30
CA ASP A 31 3.40 4.25 10.93
C ASP A 31 2.18 3.61 10.25
N ALA A 32 1.32 4.47 9.68
CA ALA A 32 0.07 4.09 9.00
C ALA A 32 -0.93 3.28 9.87
N PRO A 33 -1.56 3.92 10.86
CA PRO A 33 -2.45 3.26 11.81
C PRO A 33 -3.69 2.64 11.14
N ASP A 34 -4.22 1.57 11.73
CA ASP A 34 -5.33 0.78 11.16
C ASP A 34 -6.58 1.62 10.83
N TRP A 35 -6.88 2.63 11.64
CA TRP A 35 -8.01 3.53 11.41
C TRP A 35 -7.87 4.29 10.09
N LEU A 36 -6.65 4.66 9.69
CA LEU A 36 -6.38 5.38 8.45
C LEU A 36 -6.64 4.47 7.25
N ARG A 37 -6.18 3.22 7.32
CA ARG A 37 -6.47 2.20 6.30
C ARG A 37 -7.97 1.97 6.13
N GLN A 38 -8.70 1.81 7.24
CA GLN A 38 -10.16 1.65 7.22
C GLN A 38 -10.87 2.89 6.67
N HIS A 39 -10.37 4.08 6.99
CA HIS A 39 -10.92 5.34 6.47
C HIS A 39 -10.82 5.41 4.95
N TYR A 40 -9.64 5.16 4.38
CA TYR A 40 -9.45 5.16 2.91
C TYR A 40 -10.28 4.09 2.21
N GLN A 41 -10.41 2.89 2.80
CA GLN A 41 -11.26 1.84 2.26
C GLN A 41 -12.72 2.29 2.14
N ARG A 42 -13.27 2.88 3.22
CA ARG A 42 -14.65 3.39 3.24
C ARG A 42 -14.86 4.56 2.27
N LYS A 43 -13.89 5.48 2.18
CA LYS A 43 -13.97 6.62 1.26
C LYS A 43 -14.06 6.20 -0.20
N VAL A 44 -13.34 5.16 -0.59
CA VAL A 44 -13.45 4.63 -1.97
C VAL A 44 -14.83 4.00 -2.22
N GLU A 45 -15.46 3.42 -1.20
CA GLU A 45 -16.80 2.83 -1.34
C GLU A 45 -17.89 3.88 -1.56
N GLU A 46 -17.72 5.08 -1.01
CA GLU A 46 -18.67 6.20 -1.10
C GLU A 46 -18.84 6.76 -2.53
N PHE A 47 -17.93 6.49 -3.48
CA PHE A 47 -18.05 6.96 -4.86
C PHE A 47 -19.21 6.30 -5.62
N THR A 48 -20.27 7.02 -5.96
CA THR A 48 -21.44 6.43 -6.65
C THR A 48 -21.23 6.25 -8.16
N ASP A 49 -20.26 6.96 -8.73
CA ASP A 49 -19.95 7.04 -10.16
C ASP A 49 -18.79 6.12 -10.59
N VAL A 50 -18.15 5.43 -9.65
CA VAL A 50 -17.03 4.50 -9.91
C VAL A 50 -17.51 3.06 -9.81
N ASN A 51 -17.11 2.22 -10.77
CA ASN A 51 -17.54 0.82 -10.77
C ASN A 51 -16.82 -0.02 -9.69
N GLN A 52 -17.40 -1.16 -9.32
CA GLN A 52 -16.85 -1.98 -8.23
C GLN A 52 -15.44 -2.51 -8.50
N GLY A 53 -15.10 -2.80 -9.77
CA GLY A 53 -13.77 -3.29 -10.14
C GLY A 53 -12.69 -2.23 -9.98
N GLU A 54 -12.97 -1.01 -10.42
CA GLU A 54 -12.11 0.16 -10.23
C GLU A 54 -11.90 0.46 -8.74
N LYS A 55 -12.98 0.47 -7.95
CA LYS A 55 -12.91 0.66 -6.49
C LYS A 55 -11.99 -0.35 -5.84
N GLN A 56 -12.08 -1.63 -6.21
CA GLN A 56 -11.21 -2.66 -5.64
C GLN A 56 -9.74 -2.43 -5.97
N ILE A 57 -9.41 -2.02 -7.20
CA ILE A 57 -8.02 -1.68 -7.56
C ILE A 57 -7.53 -0.45 -6.76
N MET A 58 -8.34 0.60 -6.66
CA MET A 58 -8.02 1.80 -5.87
C MET A 58 -7.76 1.44 -4.40
N GLN A 59 -8.59 0.58 -3.80
CA GLN A 59 -8.42 0.12 -2.42
C GLN A 59 -7.14 -0.68 -2.24
N LEU A 60 -6.82 -1.61 -3.15
CA LEU A 60 -5.57 -2.40 -3.08
C LEU A 60 -4.34 -1.49 -3.22
N TRP A 61 -4.39 -0.53 -4.13
CA TRP A 61 -3.30 0.43 -4.34
C TRP A 61 -3.08 1.31 -3.10
N ASN A 62 -4.16 1.89 -2.56
CA ASN A 62 -4.08 2.69 -1.33
C ASN A 62 -3.60 1.86 -0.14
N ALA A 63 -4.03 0.60 -0.02
CA ALA A 63 -3.56 -0.30 1.03
C ALA A 63 -2.06 -0.59 0.93
N LEU A 64 -1.51 -0.71 -0.30
CA LEU A 64 -0.07 -0.81 -0.50
C LEU A 64 0.65 0.46 -0.04
N LEU A 65 0.19 1.64 -0.49
CA LEU A 65 0.81 2.91 -0.13
C LEU A 65 0.83 3.14 1.38
N LEU A 66 -0.26 2.79 2.06
CA LEU A 66 -0.36 2.84 3.52
C LEU A 66 0.38 1.69 4.22
N SER A 67 0.93 0.71 3.51
CA SER A 67 1.79 -0.32 4.12
C SER A 67 3.27 0.05 4.08
N ILE A 68 3.64 1.05 3.28
CA ILE A 68 5.02 1.51 3.14
C ILE A 68 5.32 2.47 4.28
N GLY A 69 6.33 2.12 5.08
CA GLY A 69 6.78 2.97 6.19
C GLY A 69 7.45 4.26 5.68
N PRO A 70 7.62 5.28 6.55
CA PRO A 70 8.21 6.57 6.19
C PRO A 70 9.61 6.46 5.60
N SER A 71 10.40 5.49 6.06
CA SER A 71 11.76 5.24 5.56
C SER A 71 11.82 4.61 4.17
N GLU A 72 10.71 4.00 3.72
CA GLU A 72 10.59 3.34 2.41
C GLU A 72 9.67 4.12 1.47
N LEU A 73 9.26 5.33 1.88
CA LEU A 73 8.29 6.14 1.16
C LEU A 73 8.78 6.44 -0.25
N VAL A 74 7.91 6.24 -1.23
CA VAL A 74 8.17 6.60 -2.62
C VAL A 74 8.06 8.11 -2.74
N VAL A 75 9.20 8.77 -2.93
CA VAL A 75 9.31 10.24 -3.02
C VAL A 75 9.57 10.73 -4.45
N CYS A 76 9.90 9.82 -5.37
CA CYS A 76 10.26 10.17 -6.75
C CYS A 76 9.56 9.29 -7.79
N ASP A 77 9.13 9.90 -8.91
CA ASP A 77 8.45 9.24 -10.03
C ASP A 77 9.24 8.04 -10.58
N THR A 78 10.58 8.11 -10.58
CA THR A 78 11.45 7.03 -11.05
C THR A 78 11.29 5.74 -10.24
N GLN A 79 10.83 5.82 -8.99
CA GLN A 79 10.57 4.67 -8.13
C GLN A 79 9.20 4.03 -8.42
N LEU A 80 8.30 4.68 -9.17
CA LEU A 80 6.93 4.20 -9.36
C LEU A 80 6.86 2.89 -10.14
N VAL A 81 7.79 2.64 -11.05
CA VAL A 81 7.87 1.34 -11.74
C VAL A 81 8.18 0.20 -10.77
N ASN A 82 9.05 0.45 -9.80
CA ASN A 82 9.40 -0.53 -8.76
C ASN A 82 8.22 -0.72 -7.80
N LEU A 83 7.53 0.37 -7.44
CA LEU A 83 6.32 0.31 -6.63
C LEU A 83 5.22 -0.51 -7.32
N ALA A 84 5.00 -0.28 -8.62
CA ALA A 84 4.03 -1.03 -9.41
C ALA A 84 4.42 -2.52 -9.53
N ALA A 85 5.72 -2.83 -9.66
CA ALA A 85 6.20 -4.20 -9.60
C ALA A 85 5.91 -4.84 -8.23
N TYR A 86 6.21 -4.14 -7.13
CA TYR A 86 5.93 -4.59 -5.78
C TYR A 86 4.43 -4.80 -5.52
N PHE A 87 3.59 -3.90 -6.03
CA PHE A 87 2.13 -4.04 -6.02
C PHE A 87 1.69 -5.37 -6.64
N LEU A 88 2.24 -5.74 -7.79
CA LEU A 88 1.93 -7.01 -8.45
C LEU A 88 2.40 -8.20 -7.63
N HIS A 89 3.59 -8.16 -7.02
CA HIS A 89 4.06 -9.23 -6.14
C HIS A 89 3.13 -9.46 -4.95
N CYS A 90 2.60 -8.38 -4.35
CA CYS A 90 1.68 -8.50 -3.21
C CYS A 90 0.28 -8.94 -3.62
N TYR A 91 -0.24 -8.46 -4.74
CA TYR A 91 -1.68 -8.54 -5.04
C TYR A 91 -2.06 -9.26 -6.33
N ALA A 92 -1.12 -9.74 -7.15
CA ALA A 92 -1.44 -10.39 -8.44
C ALA A 92 -2.47 -11.54 -8.28
N GLN A 93 -2.33 -12.38 -7.25
CA GLN A 93 -3.28 -13.47 -7.01
C GLN A 93 -4.68 -12.96 -6.64
N SER A 94 -4.75 -11.96 -5.77
CA SER A 94 -6.02 -11.34 -5.36
C SER A 94 -6.73 -10.68 -6.55
N ILE A 95 -5.97 -9.99 -7.40
CA ILE A 95 -6.45 -9.37 -8.64
C ILE A 95 -6.98 -10.44 -9.61
N HIS A 96 -6.24 -11.54 -9.78
CA HIS A 96 -6.64 -12.65 -10.65
C HIS A 96 -7.91 -13.33 -10.18
N ARG A 97 -7.98 -13.73 -8.90
CA ARG A 97 -9.16 -14.39 -8.30
C ARG A 97 -10.42 -13.54 -8.41
N ARG A 98 -10.28 -12.21 -8.35
CA ARG A 98 -11.39 -11.26 -8.46
C ARG A 98 -11.67 -10.81 -9.90
N ARG A 99 -10.98 -11.38 -10.89
CA ARG A 99 -11.12 -11.07 -12.34
C ARG A 99 -10.91 -9.58 -12.66
N LEU A 100 -9.95 -8.93 -11.98
CA LEU A 100 -9.69 -7.49 -12.08
C LEU A 100 -8.61 -7.10 -13.11
N ARG A 101 -8.16 -8.01 -13.97
CA ARG A 101 -7.05 -7.77 -14.92
C ARG A 101 -7.26 -6.52 -15.79
N ASN A 102 -8.47 -6.29 -16.29
CA ASN A 102 -8.75 -5.11 -17.13
C ASN A 102 -8.71 -3.80 -16.32
N ASN A 103 -9.21 -3.83 -15.08
CA ASN A 103 -9.12 -2.68 -14.17
C ASN A 103 -7.67 -2.39 -13.78
N LEU A 104 -6.83 -3.42 -13.65
CA LEU A 104 -5.38 -3.26 -13.45
C LEU A 104 -4.72 -2.58 -14.65
N ILE A 105 -5.03 -3.00 -15.88
CA ILE A 105 -4.52 -2.36 -17.09
C ILE A 105 -4.96 -0.90 -17.13
N LEU A 106 -6.22 -0.61 -16.84
CA LEU A 106 -6.75 0.76 -16.79
C LEU A 106 -6.01 1.62 -15.76
N HIS A 107 -5.75 1.07 -14.57
CA HIS A 107 -4.98 1.76 -13.55
C HIS A 107 -3.55 2.09 -14.03
N PHE A 108 -2.85 1.14 -14.65
CA PHE A 108 -1.53 1.41 -15.22
C PHE A 108 -1.57 2.35 -16.43
N ALA A 109 -2.63 2.30 -17.25
CA ALA A 109 -2.84 3.25 -18.33
C ALA A 109 -2.98 4.68 -17.77
N ASN A 110 -3.76 4.86 -16.70
CA ASN A 110 -3.84 6.16 -16.01
C ASN A 110 -2.47 6.64 -15.54
N LEU A 111 -1.62 5.76 -14.98
CA LEU A 111 -0.25 6.13 -14.59
C LEU A 111 0.62 6.55 -15.79
N VAL A 112 0.38 5.97 -16.97
CA VAL A 112 1.04 6.40 -18.21
C VAL A 112 0.53 7.77 -18.65
N ASP A 113 -0.78 8.01 -18.58
CA ASP A 113 -1.40 9.29 -18.95
C ASP A 113 -0.92 10.44 -18.04
N TYR A 114 -0.67 10.15 -16.76
CA TYR A 114 -0.05 11.09 -15.82
C TYR A 114 1.48 11.27 -16.01
N GLY A 115 2.09 10.57 -16.97
CA GLY A 115 3.52 10.65 -17.24
C GLY A 115 4.42 9.93 -16.23
N LEU A 116 3.83 9.15 -15.32
CA LEU A 116 4.54 8.45 -14.26
C LEU A 116 5.08 7.08 -14.71
N LEU A 117 4.47 6.49 -15.74
CA LEU A 117 4.95 5.30 -16.42
C LEU A 117 5.06 5.55 -17.93
N SER A 118 5.93 4.80 -18.58
CA SER A 118 5.94 4.68 -20.04
C SER A 118 5.08 3.52 -20.51
N ALA A 119 4.58 3.57 -21.75
CA ALA A 119 3.87 2.46 -22.37
C ALA A 119 4.73 1.17 -22.42
N GLY A 120 6.06 1.30 -22.48
CA GLY A 120 6.99 0.17 -22.39
C GLY A 120 6.97 -0.50 -21.02
N GLN A 121 7.01 0.30 -19.95
CA GLN A 121 6.93 -0.20 -18.57
C GLN A 121 5.57 -0.84 -18.28
N LEU A 122 4.46 -0.28 -18.76
CA LEU A 122 3.14 -0.91 -18.64
C LEU A 122 3.15 -2.33 -19.23
N ARG A 123 3.67 -2.51 -20.45
CA ARG A 123 3.75 -3.83 -21.08
C ARG A 123 4.60 -4.80 -20.27
N GLN A 124 5.73 -4.34 -19.72
CA GLN A 124 6.60 -5.16 -18.88
C GLN A 124 5.90 -5.58 -17.58
N LEU A 125 5.22 -4.66 -16.91
CA LEU A 125 4.44 -4.93 -15.70
C LEU A 125 3.33 -5.95 -15.96
N MET A 126 2.61 -5.84 -17.08
CA MET A 126 1.56 -6.80 -17.43
C MET A 126 2.11 -8.20 -17.77
N SER A 127 3.26 -8.28 -18.45
CA SER A 127 3.94 -9.57 -18.68
C SER A 127 4.37 -10.23 -17.36
N MET A 128 4.87 -9.43 -16.41
CA MET A 128 5.18 -9.89 -15.06
C MET A 128 3.95 -10.36 -14.29
N TYR A 129 2.84 -9.61 -14.35
CA TYR A 129 1.57 -10.03 -13.76
C TYR A 129 1.13 -11.40 -14.29
N ASP A 130 1.12 -11.57 -15.62
CA ASP A 130 0.72 -12.85 -16.24
C ASP A 130 1.67 -13.99 -15.81
N SER A 131 2.97 -13.72 -15.68
CA SER A 131 3.96 -14.69 -15.17
C SER A 131 3.74 -15.07 -13.70
N LEU A 132 3.41 -14.11 -12.83
CA LEU A 132 3.13 -14.34 -11.40
C LEU A 132 1.84 -15.16 -11.19
N VAL A 133 0.84 -14.95 -12.04
CA VAL A 133 -0.40 -15.73 -12.01
C VAL A 133 -0.13 -17.18 -12.43
N LEU A 134 0.69 -17.39 -13.46
CA LEU A 134 1.06 -18.72 -13.95
C LEU A 134 1.92 -19.50 -12.94
N SER A 135 2.90 -18.84 -12.32
CA SER A 135 3.81 -19.50 -11.36
C SER A 135 3.11 -20.04 -10.12
N THR A 136 1.97 -19.47 -9.74
CA THR A 136 1.23 -19.90 -8.55
C THR A 136 0.14 -20.95 -8.85
N GLY A 137 0.04 -21.47 -10.08
CA GLY A 137 -0.86 -22.58 -10.40
C GLY A 137 -2.36 -22.27 -10.33
N LEU A 138 -2.78 -21.01 -10.50
CA LEU A 138 -4.21 -20.65 -10.66
C LEU A 138 -4.70 -20.81 -12.10
N VAL A 139 -4.24 -21.88 -12.76
CA VAL A 139 -4.81 -22.37 -14.02
C VAL A 139 -5.98 -23.28 -13.65
N GLN A 140 -7.11 -22.70 -13.26
CA GLN A 140 -8.43 -23.33 -13.41
C GLN A 140 -9.52 -22.35 -12.95
N GLN A 141 -10.23 -21.81 -13.95
CA GLN A 141 -11.67 -21.54 -14.02
C GLN A 141 -11.93 -20.25 -14.80
N SER A 142 -11.77 -20.41 -16.12
CA SER A 142 -12.40 -19.62 -17.17
C SER A 142 -13.88 -19.38 -16.87
#